data_AF-A0AA51GR22-F1
#
_entry.id   AF-A0AA51GR22-F1
#
_cell.length_a   1.000
_cell.length_b   1.000
_cell.length_c   1.000
_cell.angle_alpha   90.00
_cell.angle_beta   90.00
_cell.angle_gamma   90.00
#
_symmetry.space_group_name_H-M   'P 1'
#
loop_
_entity.id
_entity.type
_entity.pdbx_description
1 polymer ?
#
loop_
_entity_poly.entity_id
_entity_poly.type
_entity_poly.pdbx_seq_one_letter_code
_entity_poly.pdbx_strand_id
1 'polypeptide(L)'
;MGKTAVVYRSEYGSTKRYANYIGEKIQADILSTDEAKDISSYETIIYGGGIYAGAINGSDWLKKNQEAICNKKFILFTCSLSNPHKEENIQAIQNGLKQSLTEELVGHAKVFFFPGALDFKKLKFTHKGLLTVLFQYLKHKKQRSAEEEGMLKCREMPMDFVDTSEAEALISFAKE
;
A
#
# COMPACT_ATOMS: atom_id res chain seq x y z
N MET A 1 5.54 -1.12 25.15
CA MET A 1 5.14 -1.54 23.80
C MET A 1 6.03 -2.72 23.43
N GLY A 2 5.43 -3.81 22.97
CA GLY A 2 6.17 -4.97 22.47
C GLY A 2 7.02 -4.65 21.25
N LYS A 3 7.94 -5.54 20.91
CA LYS A 3 8.81 -5.36 19.74
C LYS A 3 7.95 -5.27 18.47
N THR A 4 8.15 -4.23 17.67
CA THR A 4 7.36 -3.97 16.45
C THR A 4 8.23 -4.05 15.21
N ALA A 5 7.71 -4.68 14.15
CA ALA A 5 8.31 -4.65 12.82
C ALA A 5 7.40 -3.92 11.82
N VAL A 6 7.98 -2.98 11.08
CA VAL A 6 7.38 -2.39 9.88
C VAL A 6 7.93 -3.12 8.67
N VAL A 7 7.17 -4.06 8.13
CA VAL A 7 7.52 -4.83 6.95
C VAL A 7 6.94 -4.16 5.70
N TYR A 8 7.70 -4.03 4.62
CA TYR A 8 7.17 -3.41 3.39
C TYR A 8 7.62 -4.09 2.10
N ARG A 9 6.74 -4.01 1.08
CA ARG A 9 7.09 -4.25 -0.33
C ARG A 9 6.86 -2.98 -1.12
N SER A 10 7.93 -2.40 -1.67
CA SER A 10 7.84 -1.17 -2.45
C SER A 10 8.48 -1.33 -3.84
N GLU A 11 7.68 -1.06 -4.87
CA GLU A 11 8.13 -1.13 -6.26
C GLU A 11 8.67 0.23 -6.75
N TYR A 12 8.01 1.34 -6.35
CA TYR A 12 8.35 2.70 -6.79
C TYR A 12 8.65 3.69 -5.65
N GLY A 13 8.77 3.21 -4.41
CA GLY A 13 9.30 3.99 -3.29
C GLY A 13 8.29 4.62 -2.34
N SER A 14 7.02 4.83 -2.72
CA SER A 14 6.01 5.44 -1.82
C SER A 14 5.86 4.66 -0.52
N THR A 15 5.62 3.34 -0.61
CA THR A 15 5.47 2.47 0.56
C THR A 15 6.71 2.46 1.44
N LYS A 16 7.92 2.50 0.85
CA LYS A 16 9.18 2.60 1.60
C LYS A 16 9.27 3.90 2.40
N ARG A 17 8.84 5.03 1.82
CA ARG A 17 8.82 6.33 2.51
C ARG A 17 7.92 6.29 3.75
N TYR A 18 6.70 5.75 3.62
CA TYR A 18 5.81 5.57 4.76
C TYR A 18 6.38 4.58 5.79
N ALA A 19 6.90 3.44 5.35
CA ALA A 19 7.49 2.44 6.23
C ALA A 19 8.62 3.01 7.09
N ASN A 20 9.54 3.76 6.46
CA ASN A 20 10.62 4.44 7.16
C ASN A 20 10.08 5.47 8.16
N TYR A 21 9.16 6.34 7.73
CA TYR A 21 8.58 7.35 8.62
C TYR A 21 7.89 6.74 9.84
N ILE A 22 7.04 5.71 9.61
CA ILE A 22 6.34 5.01 10.68
C ILE A 22 7.34 4.36 11.63
N GLY A 23 8.32 3.62 11.09
CA GLY A 23 9.31 2.92 11.88
C GLY A 23 10.16 3.85 12.74
N GLU A 24 10.61 4.97 12.18
CA GLU A 24 11.35 6.00 12.91
C GLU A 24 10.50 6.61 14.04
N LYS A 25 9.22 6.90 13.78
CA LYS A 25 8.30 7.54 14.76
C LYS A 25 7.92 6.66 15.94
N ILE A 26 8.00 5.34 15.79
CA ILE A 26 7.66 4.38 16.84
C ILE A 26 8.84 3.52 17.29
N GLN A 27 10.05 3.80 16.77
CA GLN A 27 11.28 3.06 17.04
C GLN A 27 11.14 1.54 16.74
N ALA A 28 10.51 1.21 15.61
CA ALA A 28 10.35 -0.16 15.13
C ALA A 28 11.45 -0.60 14.17
N ASP A 29 11.67 -1.91 14.07
CA ASP A 29 12.54 -2.48 13.04
C ASP A 29 11.88 -2.30 11.66
N ILE A 30 12.60 -1.73 10.70
CA ILE A 30 12.10 -1.49 9.34
C ILE A 30 12.71 -2.52 8.40
N LEU A 31 11.88 -3.37 7.80
CA LEU A 31 12.34 -4.51 7.01
C LEU A 31 11.62 -4.55 5.65
N SER A 32 12.36 -4.75 4.57
CA SER A 32 11.72 -5.21 3.33
C SER A 32 11.24 -6.66 3.48
N THR A 33 10.33 -7.12 2.60
CA THR A 33 9.90 -8.52 2.57
C THR A 33 11.05 -9.53 2.41
N ASP A 34 12.16 -9.09 1.79
CA ASP A 34 13.32 -9.95 1.53
C ASP A 34 14.18 -10.12 2.80
N GLU A 35 14.15 -9.11 3.70
CA GLU A 35 14.82 -9.10 4.99
C GLU A 35 13.97 -9.75 6.09
N ALA A 36 12.64 -9.60 6.02
CA ALA A 36 11.68 -10.12 6.99
C ALA A 36 11.45 -11.64 6.83
N LYS A 37 12.48 -12.43 7.09
CA LYS A 37 12.45 -13.91 7.01
C LYS A 37 11.86 -14.58 8.25
N ASP A 38 12.06 -13.96 9.41
CA ASP A 38 11.52 -14.40 10.69
C ASP A 38 10.92 -13.20 11.41
N ILE A 39 9.65 -13.34 11.79
CA ILE A 39 8.88 -12.34 12.51
C ILE A 39 8.39 -12.83 13.88
N SER A 40 8.86 -14.00 14.31
CA SER A 40 8.42 -14.66 15.55
C SER A 40 8.61 -13.78 16.79
N SER A 41 9.74 -13.08 16.86
CA SER A 41 10.13 -12.21 17.98
C SER A 41 9.34 -10.90 18.12
N TYR A 42 8.52 -10.53 17.13
CA TYR A 42 7.71 -9.31 17.18
C TYR A 42 6.33 -9.57 17.76
N GLU A 43 5.77 -8.62 18.48
CA GLU A 43 4.40 -8.66 18.99
C GLU A 43 3.43 -7.91 18.08
N THR A 44 3.93 -6.92 17.35
CA THR A 44 3.18 -6.13 16.38
C THR A 44 3.83 -6.17 15.02
N ILE A 45 3.03 -6.43 13.99
CA ILE A 45 3.43 -6.38 12.59
C ILE A 45 2.65 -5.26 11.91
N ILE A 46 3.36 -4.31 11.32
CA ILE A 46 2.82 -3.31 10.41
C ILE A 46 3.29 -3.69 9.02
N TYR A 47 2.36 -4.02 8.11
CA TYR A 47 2.71 -4.29 6.72
C TYR A 47 2.33 -3.13 5.80
N GLY A 48 3.24 -2.75 4.91
CA GLY A 48 3.01 -1.75 3.86
C GLY A 48 3.10 -2.35 2.46
N GLY A 49 2.08 -2.09 1.61
CA GLY A 49 2.10 -2.49 0.21
C GLY A 49 1.46 -1.48 -0.73
N GLY A 50 2.02 -1.32 -1.94
CA GLY A 50 1.35 -0.56 -3.01
C GLY A 50 0.19 -1.35 -3.63
N ILE A 51 -0.85 -0.65 -4.10
CA ILE A 51 -1.94 -1.24 -4.88
C ILE A 51 -1.63 -1.12 -6.37
N TYR A 52 -1.54 -2.24 -7.06
CA TYR A 52 -1.28 -2.32 -8.49
C TYR A 52 -2.35 -3.19 -9.15
N ALA A 53 -3.05 -2.63 -10.14
CA ALA A 53 -4.16 -3.32 -10.83
C ALA A 53 -5.18 -3.96 -9.86
N GLY A 54 -5.47 -3.28 -8.74
CA GLY A 54 -6.42 -3.74 -7.72
C GLY A 54 -5.84 -4.72 -6.70
N ALA A 55 -4.59 -5.20 -6.84
CA ALA A 55 -3.98 -6.12 -5.90
C ALA A 55 -2.89 -5.45 -5.05
N ILE A 56 -2.75 -5.89 -3.79
CA ILE A 56 -1.65 -5.44 -2.93
C ILE A 56 -0.34 -6.15 -3.30
N ASN A 57 0.74 -5.37 -3.34
CA ASN A 57 2.08 -5.90 -3.56
C ASN A 57 2.58 -6.69 -2.33
N GLY A 58 3.21 -7.84 -2.58
CA GLY A 58 3.74 -8.76 -1.57
C GLY A 58 2.67 -9.60 -0.85
N SER A 59 1.55 -9.87 -1.52
CA SER A 59 0.49 -10.78 -1.04
C SER A 59 0.98 -12.21 -0.79
N ASP A 60 2.01 -12.64 -1.52
CA ASP A 60 2.73 -13.90 -1.31
C ASP A 60 3.42 -13.96 0.06
N TRP A 61 4.12 -12.89 0.46
CA TRP A 61 4.75 -12.80 1.78
C TRP A 61 3.69 -12.81 2.89
N LEU A 62 2.60 -12.06 2.73
CA LEU A 62 1.49 -12.02 3.69
C LEU A 62 0.85 -13.40 3.89
N LYS A 63 0.52 -14.10 2.79
CA LYS A 63 -0.06 -15.45 2.86
C LYS A 63 0.89 -16.45 3.49
N LYS A 64 2.17 -16.40 3.12
CA LYS A 64 3.20 -17.31 3.68
C LYS A 64 3.35 -17.15 5.19
N ASN A 65 3.19 -15.93 5.72
CA ASN A 65 3.38 -15.62 7.13
C ASN A 65 2.05 -15.49 7.91
N GLN A 66 0.91 -15.87 7.32
CA GLN A 66 -0.42 -15.65 7.89
C GLN A 66 -0.55 -16.17 9.32
N GLU A 67 -0.17 -17.43 9.57
CA GLU A 67 -0.27 -18.04 10.91
C GLU A 67 0.51 -17.22 11.97
N ALA A 68 1.70 -16.75 11.63
CA ALA A 68 2.50 -15.93 12.53
C ALA A 68 1.89 -14.54 12.74
N ILE A 69 1.27 -13.96 11.72
CA ILE A 69 0.64 -12.64 11.75
C ILE A 69 -0.68 -12.66 12.55
N CYS A 70 -1.54 -13.66 12.34
CA CYS A 70 -2.85 -13.76 12.99
C CYS A 70 -2.76 -13.95 14.51
N ASN A 71 -1.61 -14.38 15.04
CA ASN A 71 -1.34 -14.47 16.48
C ASN A 71 -0.76 -13.18 17.09
N LYS A 72 -0.67 -12.09 16.32
CA LYS A 72 0.00 -10.83 16.69
C LYS A 72 -0.92 -9.64 16.44
N LYS A 73 -0.60 -8.47 16.98
CA LYS A 73 -1.28 -7.23 16.56
C LYS A 73 -0.91 -6.96 15.10
N PHE A 74 -1.90 -6.91 14.22
CA PHE A 74 -1.66 -6.72 12.79
C PHE A 74 -2.27 -5.43 12.25
N ILE A 75 -1.43 -4.62 11.62
CA ILE A 75 -1.79 -3.37 10.99
C ILE A 75 -1.35 -3.45 9.52
N LEU A 76 -2.22 -3.03 8.62
CA LEU A 76 -1.97 -3.00 7.19
C LEU A 76 -2.13 -1.57 6.68
N PHE A 77 -1.17 -1.07 5.91
CA PHE A 77 -1.36 0.15 5.14
C PHE A 77 -1.14 -0.07 3.65
N THR A 78 -1.91 0.64 2.86
CA THR A 78 -1.83 0.59 1.41
C THR A 78 -1.39 1.93 0.83
N CYS A 79 -0.66 1.91 -0.28
CA CYS A 79 -0.36 3.11 -1.06
C CYS A 79 -1.00 3.03 -2.45
N SER A 80 -1.83 3.99 -2.82
CA SER A 80 -2.48 4.03 -4.14
C SER A 80 -2.48 5.44 -4.73
N LEU A 81 -2.71 5.55 -6.04
CA LEU A 81 -2.76 6.84 -6.73
C LEU A 81 -4.12 7.51 -6.66
N SER A 82 -5.17 6.73 -6.41
CA SER A 82 -6.52 7.23 -6.23
C SER A 82 -6.61 7.94 -4.89
N ASN A 83 -7.49 8.94 -4.78
CA ASN A 83 -7.70 9.65 -3.52
C ASN A 83 -8.17 8.67 -2.43
N PRO A 84 -7.38 8.43 -1.36
CA PRO A 84 -7.71 7.44 -0.33
C PRO A 84 -8.82 7.91 0.63
N HIS A 85 -9.31 9.13 0.48
CA HIS A 85 -10.41 9.70 1.29
C HIS A 85 -11.77 9.62 0.60
N LYS A 86 -11.83 9.06 -0.62
CA LYS A 86 -13.09 8.79 -1.31
C LYS A 86 -13.58 7.38 -1.02
N GLU A 87 -14.83 7.28 -0.61
CA GLU A 87 -15.50 6.01 -0.28
C GLU A 87 -15.39 4.97 -1.41
N GLU A 88 -15.62 5.37 -2.66
CA GLU A 88 -15.51 4.49 -3.84
C GLU A 88 -14.10 3.89 -4.00
N ASN A 89 -13.06 4.68 -3.72
CA ASN A 89 -11.66 4.23 -3.83
C ASN A 89 -11.29 3.32 -2.66
N ILE A 90 -11.74 3.64 -1.45
CA ILE A 90 -11.57 2.78 -0.26
C ILE A 90 -12.21 1.42 -0.51
N GLN A 91 -13.46 1.39 -1.00
CA GLN A 91 -14.18 0.15 -1.30
C GLN A 91 -13.46 -0.67 -2.39
N ALA A 92 -12.96 -0.02 -3.45
CA ALA A 92 -12.18 -0.69 -4.48
C ALA A 92 -10.90 -1.34 -3.91
N ILE A 93 -10.16 -0.63 -3.04
CA ILE A 93 -8.96 -1.18 -2.38
C ILE A 93 -9.34 -2.34 -1.47
N GLN A 94 -10.38 -2.21 -0.66
CA GLN A 94 -10.84 -3.28 0.24
C GLN A 94 -11.24 -4.54 -0.54
N ASN A 95 -11.95 -4.39 -1.66
CA ASN A 95 -12.29 -5.51 -2.53
C ASN A 95 -11.02 -6.15 -3.12
N GLY A 96 -10.05 -5.33 -3.52
CA GLY A 96 -8.74 -5.77 -3.96
C GLY A 96 -7.98 -6.59 -2.92
N LEU A 97 -8.02 -6.16 -1.64
CA LEU A 97 -7.44 -6.88 -0.52
C LEU A 97 -8.12 -8.24 -0.31
N LYS A 98 -9.46 -8.30 -0.36
CA LYS A 98 -10.23 -9.56 -0.26
C LYS A 98 -9.92 -10.54 -1.39
N GLN A 99 -9.61 -10.05 -2.59
CA GLN A 99 -9.18 -10.89 -3.71
C GLN A 99 -7.72 -11.32 -3.60
N SER A 100 -6.88 -10.48 -3.00
CA SER A 100 -5.44 -10.71 -2.92
C SER A 100 -5.01 -11.55 -1.72
N LEU A 101 -5.79 -11.55 -0.63
CA LEU A 101 -5.45 -12.11 0.69
C LEU A 101 -6.56 -13.06 1.16
N THR A 102 -6.30 -13.80 2.24
CA THR A 102 -7.32 -14.65 2.86
C THR A 102 -8.30 -13.83 3.70
N GLU A 103 -9.52 -14.35 3.88
CA GLU A 103 -10.54 -13.68 4.71
C GLU A 103 -10.07 -13.49 6.15
N GLU A 104 -9.36 -14.49 6.70
CA GLU A 104 -8.80 -14.42 8.06
C GLU A 104 -7.82 -13.25 8.20
N LEU A 105 -6.85 -13.13 7.28
CA LEU A 105 -5.85 -12.07 7.34
C LEU A 105 -6.46 -10.68 7.13
N VAL A 106 -7.46 -10.56 6.25
CA VAL A 106 -8.19 -9.30 6.04
C VAL A 106 -9.03 -8.95 7.28
N GLY A 107 -9.71 -9.93 7.87
CA GLY A 107 -10.54 -9.74 9.07
C GLY A 107 -9.73 -9.37 10.32
N HIS A 108 -8.49 -9.83 10.40
CA HIS A 108 -7.57 -9.54 11.50
C HIS A 108 -6.87 -8.17 11.38
N ALA A 109 -6.75 -7.63 10.17
CA ALA A 109 -6.00 -6.41 9.92
C ALA A 109 -6.77 -5.14 10.29
N LYS A 110 -6.13 -4.21 11.02
CA LYS A 110 -6.53 -2.80 10.99
C LYS A 110 -5.92 -2.13 9.75
N VAL A 111 -6.77 -1.68 8.82
CA VAL A 111 -6.33 -1.16 7.52
C VAL A 111 -6.30 0.37 7.47
N PHE A 112 -5.23 0.94 6.91
CA PHE A 112 -5.04 2.36 6.61
C PHE A 112 -4.75 2.58 5.11
N PHE A 113 -5.12 3.73 4.57
CA PHE A 113 -5.03 4.03 3.14
C PHE A 113 -4.26 5.32 2.94
N PHE A 114 -3.14 5.26 2.21
CA PHE A 114 -2.25 6.40 2.02
C PHE A 114 -2.10 6.75 0.53
N PRO A 115 -1.93 8.03 0.21
CA PRO A 115 -1.66 8.45 -1.16
C PRO A 115 -0.23 8.06 -1.57
N GLY A 116 -0.09 7.62 -2.82
CA GLY A 116 1.16 7.17 -3.44
C GLY A 116 1.71 8.17 -4.47
N ALA A 117 2.76 7.74 -5.16
CA ALA A 117 3.39 8.50 -6.23
C ALA A 117 3.51 7.65 -7.50
N LEU A 118 3.46 8.33 -8.65
CA LEU A 118 3.64 7.75 -9.97
C LEU A 118 4.58 8.60 -10.80
N ASP A 119 5.67 7.99 -11.24
CA ASP A 119 6.50 8.52 -12.32
C ASP A 119 6.44 7.55 -13.49
N PHE A 120 5.71 7.92 -14.53
CA PHE A 120 5.50 7.06 -15.69
C PHE A 120 6.82 6.62 -16.34
N LYS A 121 7.88 7.45 -16.27
CA LYS A 121 9.18 7.12 -16.85
C LYS A 121 9.87 5.98 -16.11
N LYS A 122 9.69 5.90 -14.78
CA LYS A 122 10.29 4.89 -13.89
C LYS A 122 9.54 3.56 -13.86
N LEU A 123 8.35 3.47 -14.46
CA LEU A 123 7.57 2.24 -14.49
C LEU A 123 8.29 1.12 -15.25
N LYS A 124 8.13 -0.11 -14.74
CA LYS A 124 8.49 -1.34 -15.44
C LYS A 124 7.64 -1.48 -16.70
N PHE A 125 8.15 -2.18 -17.71
CA PHE A 125 7.46 -2.35 -19.00
C PHE A 125 6.05 -2.95 -18.85
N THR A 126 5.88 -3.92 -17.94
CA THR A 126 4.57 -4.53 -17.63
C THR A 126 3.57 -3.51 -17.09
N HIS A 127 3.95 -2.70 -16.11
CA HIS A 127 3.09 -1.64 -15.56
C HIS A 127 2.84 -0.51 -16.57
N LYS A 128 3.82 -0.18 -17.41
CA LYS A 128 3.63 0.77 -18.54
C LYS A 128 2.56 0.26 -19.52
N GLY A 129 2.58 -1.04 -19.83
CA GLY A 129 1.58 -1.68 -20.69
C GLY A 129 0.17 -1.56 -20.11
N LEU A 130 -0.01 -1.94 -18.85
CA LEU A 130 -1.31 -1.84 -18.15
C LEU A 130 -1.85 -0.40 -18.12
N LEU A 131 -1.02 0.57 -17.75
CA LEU A 131 -1.44 1.98 -17.77
C LEU A 131 -1.71 2.48 -19.19
N THR A 132 -0.99 1.98 -20.20
CA THR A 132 -1.26 2.35 -21.59
C THR A 132 -2.64 1.90 -22.05
N VAL A 133 -3.06 0.69 -21.68
CA VAL A 133 -4.43 0.21 -21.93
C VAL A 133 -5.44 1.08 -21.20
N LEU A 134 -5.20 1.39 -19.92
CA LEU A 134 -6.07 2.28 -19.14
C LEU A 134 -6.20 3.66 -19.80
N PHE A 135 -5.09 4.29 -20.21
CA PHE A 135 -5.13 5.59 -20.86
C PHE A 135 -5.86 5.55 -22.20
N GLN A 136 -5.70 4.47 -22.96
CA GLN A 136 -6.44 4.29 -24.21
C GLN A 136 -7.95 4.24 -23.93
N TYR A 137 -8.37 3.45 -22.93
CA TYR A 137 -9.76 3.41 -22.48
C TYR A 137 -10.27 4.79 -22.04
N LEU A 138 -9.52 5.48 -21.17
CA LEU A 138 -9.91 6.81 -20.66
C LEU A 138 -10.02 7.86 -21.77
N LYS A 139 -9.17 7.81 -22.81
CA LYS A 139 -9.28 8.71 -23.97
C LYS A 139 -10.58 8.56 -24.75
N HIS A 140 -11.17 7.36 -24.77
CA HIS A 140 -12.44 7.07 -25.45
C HIS A 140 -13.66 7.18 -24.53
N LYS A 141 -13.46 7.43 -23.23
CA LYS A 141 -14.54 7.61 -22.26
C LYS A 141 -15.21 8.98 -22.45
N LYS A 142 -16.54 8.99 -22.65
CA LYS A 142 -17.33 10.22 -22.93
C LYS A 142 -17.26 11.26 -21.81
N GLN A 143 -17.27 10.80 -20.55
CA GLN A 143 -17.18 11.65 -19.37
C GLN A 143 -16.10 11.10 -18.46
N ARG A 144 -15.18 11.96 -18.03
CA ARG A 144 -14.07 11.62 -17.15
C ARG A 144 -14.22 12.37 -15.84
N SER A 145 -13.86 11.72 -14.73
CA SER A 145 -13.70 12.41 -13.45
C SER A 145 -12.40 13.23 -13.42
N ALA A 146 -12.28 14.14 -12.46
CA ALA A 146 -11.04 14.91 -12.26
C ALA A 146 -9.82 13.98 -11.98
N GLU A 147 -10.03 12.85 -11.31
CA GLU A 147 -8.98 11.85 -11.08
C GLU A 147 -8.56 11.16 -12.38
N GLU A 148 -9.51 10.83 -13.25
CA GLU A 148 -9.22 10.23 -14.56
C GLU A 148 -8.49 11.20 -15.49
N GLU A 149 -8.82 12.49 -15.43
CA GLU A 149 -8.06 13.53 -16.13
C GLU A 149 -6.64 13.68 -15.57
N GLY A 150 -6.49 13.71 -14.24
CA GLY A 150 -5.17 13.71 -13.58
C GLY A 150 -4.33 12.49 -13.94
N MET A 151 -4.96 11.32 -14.01
CA MET A 151 -4.33 10.06 -14.40
C MET A 151 -3.76 10.14 -15.82
N LEU A 152 -4.42 10.81 -16.77
CA LEU A 152 -3.87 10.99 -18.13
C LEU A 152 -2.64 11.90 -18.16
N LYS A 153 -2.55 12.89 -17.26
CA LYS A 153 -1.43 13.84 -17.17
C LYS A 153 -0.14 13.20 -16.63
N CYS A 154 -0.23 12.06 -15.93
CA CYS A 154 0.96 11.41 -15.37
C CYS A 154 1.97 10.91 -16.42
N ARG A 155 1.58 10.84 -17.71
CA ARG A 155 2.51 10.57 -18.82
C ARG A 155 3.53 11.67 -19.02
N GLU A 156 3.16 12.91 -18.72
CA GLU A 156 3.93 14.11 -19.02
C GLU A 156 4.80 14.51 -17.83
N MET A 157 4.24 14.41 -16.62
CA MET A 157 4.92 14.77 -15.38
C MET A 157 4.71 13.74 -14.27
N PRO A 158 5.72 13.53 -13.40
CA PRO A 158 5.55 12.74 -12.19
C PRO A 158 4.46 13.34 -11.28
N MET A 159 3.65 12.46 -10.70
CA MET A 159 2.68 12.81 -9.66
C MET A 159 3.21 12.28 -8.33
N ASP A 160 3.49 13.15 -7.36
CA ASP A 160 3.89 12.74 -6.02
C ASP A 160 2.87 13.27 -5.01
N PHE A 161 2.01 12.38 -4.52
CA PHE A 161 1.01 12.70 -3.50
C PHE A 161 1.40 12.15 -2.13
N VAL A 162 2.61 11.63 -1.96
CA VAL A 162 3.02 11.04 -0.68
C VAL A 162 3.11 12.14 0.38
N ASP A 163 2.30 12.00 1.41
CA ASP A 163 2.27 12.85 2.59
C ASP A 163 2.35 11.97 3.84
N THR A 164 3.49 11.96 4.51
CA THR A 164 3.72 11.13 5.69
C THR A 164 2.82 11.49 6.88
N SER A 165 2.21 12.68 6.90
CA SER A 165 1.25 13.05 7.95
C SER A 165 -0.02 12.19 7.92
N GLU A 166 -0.35 11.56 6.79
CA GLU A 166 -1.44 10.59 6.68
C GLU A 166 -1.22 9.35 7.59
N ALA A 167 0.03 9.09 7.98
CA ALA A 167 0.38 7.96 8.85
C ALA A 167 0.16 8.23 10.34
N GLU A 168 -0.21 9.44 10.77
CA GLU A 168 -0.34 9.78 12.19
C GLU A 168 -1.41 8.96 12.92
N ALA A 169 -2.54 8.67 12.25
CA ALA A 169 -3.58 7.80 12.81
C ALA A 169 -3.08 6.35 13.00
N LEU A 170 -2.28 5.86 12.06
CA LEU A 170 -1.65 4.54 12.16
C LEU A 170 -0.64 4.50 13.30
N ILE A 171 0.22 5.51 13.40
CA ILE A 171 1.24 5.64 14.44
C ILE A 171 0.60 5.68 15.82
N SER A 172 -0.50 6.41 15.98
CA SER A 172 -1.25 6.47 17.23
C SER A 172 -1.83 5.11 17.60
N PHE A 173 -2.52 4.46 16.65
CA PHE A 173 -3.06 3.12 16.85
C PHE A 173 -1.98 2.07 17.16
N ALA A 174 -0.79 2.19 16.57
CA ALA A 174 0.31 1.26 16.83
C ALA A 174 0.84 1.36 18.27
N LYS A 175 0.82 2.56 18.86
CA LYS A 175 1.33 2.85 20.22
C LYS A 175 0.40 2.42 21.35
N GLU A 176 -0.89 2.29 21.07
CA GLU A 176 -1.91 1.74 21.98
C GLU A 176 -1.62 0.28 22.35
#